data_AF-A0A2N3V0L9-F1
#
_entry.id   AF-A0A2N3V0L9-F1
#
_cell.length_a   1.000
_cell.length_b   1.000
_cell.length_c   1.000
_cell.angle_alpha   90.00
_cell.angle_beta   90.00
_cell.angle_gamma   90.00
#
_symmetry.space_group_name_H-M   'P 1'
#
loop_
_entity.id
_entity.type
_entity.pdbx_description
1 polymer ?
#
loop_
_entity_poly.entity_id
_entity_poly.type
_entity_poly.pdbx_seq_one_letter_code
_entity_poly.pdbx_strand_id
1 'polypeptide(L)'
;MAIPAVPIFKINISVMENNLLQKISFLVLRILGSLIFITAGFNHLLHTAGATARLEQAPFAQFSTWIAPPETLIILSGVGLLVGGFLLLVGFRTRVAAVLLLFILIPITLTVQVGAEGNGPLFKNIALIGMLLFFIVNGAMYYGLDQAFSRKEQLKSRLMAAPALGLLLLLGACSTSTSAAQAASATTSAKPVAGKMYAVLISQPNHLKAAVNTAETITKDSHYQRTQFVIMACGKSVEAFVKGSEMAQEFEKGKAAGVTYRVCGMSLKQFNIDASSLVDGVEVIPNGLTYMFDLQEQGYTTVEL
;
A
#
# COMPACT_ATOMS: atom_id res chain seq x y z
N MET A 1 -13.62 -38.09 -59.58
CA MET A 1 -14.36 -37.44 -58.48
C MET A 1 -13.37 -36.49 -57.81
N ALA A 2 -13.40 -35.21 -58.20
CA ALA A 2 -12.46 -34.21 -57.70
C ALA A 2 -13.08 -33.51 -56.49
N ILE A 3 -12.38 -33.56 -55.36
CA ILE A 3 -12.78 -32.87 -54.13
C ILE A 3 -12.46 -31.39 -54.31
N PRO A 4 -13.42 -30.46 -54.18
CA PRO A 4 -13.12 -29.03 -54.30
C PRO A 4 -12.32 -28.58 -53.07
N ALA A 5 -11.22 -27.88 -53.32
CA ALA A 5 -10.41 -27.26 -52.28
C ALA A 5 -11.23 -26.18 -51.56
N VAL A 6 -11.40 -26.35 -50.25
CA VAL A 6 -11.97 -25.34 -49.35
C VAL A 6 -10.99 -24.16 -49.28
N PRO A 7 -11.41 -22.90 -49.47
CA PRO A 7 -10.52 -21.77 -49.34
C PRO A 7 -10.08 -21.65 -47.88
N ILE A 8 -8.77 -21.82 -47.65
CA ILE A 8 -8.13 -21.52 -46.38
C ILE A 8 -8.42 -20.05 -46.08
N PHE A 9 -9.26 -19.82 -45.08
CA PHE A 9 -9.50 -18.50 -44.52
C PHE A 9 -8.14 -17.97 -44.06
N LYS A 10 -7.51 -17.12 -44.86
CA LYS A 10 -6.36 -16.32 -44.42
C LYS A 10 -6.90 -15.44 -43.31
N ILE A 11 -6.76 -15.90 -42.06
CA ILE A 11 -6.86 -15.03 -40.89
C ILE A 11 -5.75 -14.01 -41.12
N ASN A 12 -6.16 -12.85 -41.61
CA ASN A 12 -5.30 -11.69 -41.70
C ASN A 12 -5.03 -11.32 -40.25
N ILE A 13 -3.94 -11.83 -39.68
CA ILE A 13 -3.35 -11.35 -38.43
C ILE A 13 -2.80 -9.96 -38.78
N SER A 14 -3.71 -9.03 -38.99
CA SER A 14 -3.41 -7.62 -39.03
C SER A 14 -2.96 -7.29 -37.63
N VAL A 15 -1.63 -7.34 -37.46
CA VAL A 15 -0.84 -6.37 -36.72
C VAL A 15 -1.65 -5.71 -35.61
N MET A 16 -1.50 -6.22 -34.39
CA MET A 16 -1.92 -5.54 -33.16
C MET A 16 -1.50 -4.07 -33.30
N GLU A 17 -2.47 -3.23 -33.61
CA GLU A 17 -2.23 -1.84 -33.98
C GLU A 17 -1.67 -1.18 -32.73
N ASN A 18 -0.41 -0.75 -32.77
CA ASN A 18 0.28 -0.08 -31.68
C ASN A 18 -0.31 1.33 -31.47
N ASN A 19 -1.58 1.37 -31.08
CA ASN A 19 -2.32 2.58 -30.82
C ASN A 19 -1.68 3.27 -29.60
N LEU A 20 -1.66 4.60 -29.63
CA LEU A 20 -1.07 5.45 -28.61
C LEU A 20 -1.49 5.03 -27.19
N LEU A 21 -2.75 4.62 -27.02
CA LEU A 21 -3.30 4.12 -25.75
C LEU A 21 -2.52 2.91 -25.19
N GLN A 22 -2.13 1.97 -26.04
CA GLN A 22 -1.32 0.83 -25.63
C GLN A 22 0.07 1.28 -25.23
N LYS A 23 0.71 2.20 -25.96
CA LYS A 23 2.05 2.70 -25.57
C LYS A 23 2.01 3.43 -24.24
N ILE A 24 0.96 4.23 -24.03
CA ILE A 24 0.72 4.95 -22.77
C ILE A 24 0.45 3.97 -21.64
N SER A 25 -0.33 2.90 -21.84
CA SER A 25 -0.63 1.95 -20.76
C SER A 25 0.62 1.26 -20.21
N PHE A 26 1.58 0.89 -21.08
CA PHE A 26 2.87 0.33 -20.66
C PHE A 26 3.69 1.35 -19.87
N LEU A 27 3.70 2.62 -20.31
CA LEU A 27 4.40 3.70 -19.62
C LEU A 27 3.80 3.98 -18.24
N VAL A 28 2.47 4.08 -18.16
CA VAL A 28 1.74 4.31 -16.90
C VAL A 28 1.98 3.17 -15.93
N LEU A 29 1.87 1.92 -16.37
CA LEU A 29 2.17 0.75 -15.53
C LEU A 29 3.60 0.82 -14.98
N ARG A 30 4.57 1.20 -15.82
CA ARG A 30 5.98 1.33 -15.41
C ARG A 30 6.15 2.43 -14.38
N ILE A 31 5.58 3.61 -14.61
CA ILE A 31 5.71 4.77 -13.70
C ILE A 31 5.07 4.45 -12.35
N LEU A 32 3.80 4.02 -12.34
CA LEU A 32 3.07 3.76 -11.11
C LEU A 32 3.71 2.62 -10.31
N GLY A 33 4.09 1.52 -10.97
CA GLY A 33 4.79 0.41 -10.34
C GLY A 33 6.13 0.83 -9.74
N SER A 34 6.90 1.65 -10.46
CA SER A 34 8.20 2.14 -9.98
C SER A 34 8.07 3.07 -8.78
N LEU A 35 7.07 3.97 -8.78
CA LEU A 35 6.81 4.87 -7.65
C LEU A 35 6.50 4.11 -6.37
N ILE A 36 5.80 2.97 -6.47
CA ILE A 36 5.54 2.11 -5.31
C ILE A 36 6.84 1.55 -4.73
N PHE A 37 7.77 1.09 -5.57
CA PHE A 37 9.07 0.58 -5.09
C PHE A 37 9.95 1.70 -4.53
N ILE A 38 9.97 2.87 -5.16
CA ILE A 38 10.75 4.02 -4.69
C ILE A 38 10.25 4.49 -3.33
N THR A 39 8.93 4.65 -3.18
CA THR A 39 8.33 5.05 -1.90
C THR A 39 8.54 4.00 -0.81
N ALA A 40 8.44 2.70 -1.14
CA ALA A 40 8.77 1.61 -0.22
C ALA A 40 10.25 1.65 0.20
N GLY A 41 11.16 1.87 -0.75
CA GLY A 41 12.59 1.98 -0.49
C GLY A 41 12.93 3.12 0.46
N PHE A 42 12.38 4.32 0.23
CA PHE A 42 12.51 5.44 1.16
C PHE A 42 11.95 5.11 2.55
N ASN A 43 10.78 4.47 2.61
CA ASN A 43 10.19 4.10 3.89
C ASN A 43 11.06 3.12 4.69
N HIS A 44 11.72 2.16 4.03
CA HIS A 44 12.66 1.24 4.67
C HIS A 44 13.90 1.96 5.23
N LEU A 45 14.40 2.99 4.54
CA LEU A 45 15.59 3.74 4.96
C LEU A 45 15.30 4.84 6.00
N LEU A 46 14.10 5.43 5.96
CA LEU A 46 13.70 6.48 6.91
C LEU A 46 13.09 5.91 8.19
N HIS A 47 12.44 4.74 8.11
CA HIS A 47 11.78 4.08 9.24
C HIS A 47 12.39 2.70 9.53
N THR A 48 13.71 2.58 9.45
CA THR A 48 14.44 1.31 9.59
C THR A 48 14.14 0.61 10.91
N ALA A 49 14.09 1.33 12.03
CA ALA A 49 13.78 0.75 13.34
C ALA A 49 12.40 0.07 13.37
N GLY A 50 11.37 0.74 12.83
CA GLY A 50 10.02 0.18 12.77
C GLY A 50 9.91 -1.01 11.80
N ALA A 51 10.59 -0.96 10.66
CA ALA A 51 10.64 -2.08 9.72
C ALA A 51 11.40 -3.29 10.29
N THR A 52 12.45 -3.04 11.07
CA THR A 52 13.23 -4.08 11.76
C THR A 52 12.40 -4.77 12.82
N ALA A 53 11.73 -4.01 13.69
CA ALA A 53 10.84 -4.58 14.70
C ALA A 53 9.72 -5.45 14.10
N ARG A 54 9.17 -5.05 12.95
CA ARG A 54 8.18 -5.85 12.21
C ARG A 54 8.76 -7.16 11.67
N LEU A 55 10.01 -7.13 11.17
CA LEU A 55 10.69 -8.33 10.69
C LEU A 55 11.04 -9.27 11.84
N GLU A 56 11.37 -8.76 13.02
CA GLU A 56 11.65 -9.57 14.22
C GLU A 56 10.40 -10.24 14.80
N GLN A 57 9.24 -9.57 14.72
CA GLN A 57 7.96 -10.09 15.19
C GLN A 57 7.28 -11.04 14.19
N ALA A 58 7.83 -11.19 12.98
CA ALA A 58 7.24 -12.01 11.94
C ALA A 58 7.40 -13.52 12.20
N PRO A 59 6.45 -14.36 11.75
CA PRO A 59 6.48 -15.82 11.97
C PRO A 59 7.75 -16.50 11.46
N PHE A 60 8.40 -15.90 10.45
CA PHE A 60 9.59 -16.42 9.78
C PHE A 60 10.85 -15.59 10.07
N ALA A 61 10.85 -14.74 11.10
CA ALA A 61 11.98 -13.89 11.48
C ALA A 61 13.29 -14.68 11.61
N GLN A 62 13.20 -15.89 12.17
CA GLN A 62 14.34 -16.77 12.45
C GLN A 62 15.14 -17.13 11.19
N PHE A 63 14.47 -17.30 10.03
CA PHE A 63 15.13 -17.59 8.75
C PHE A 63 15.89 -16.38 8.19
N SER A 64 15.47 -15.15 8.52
CA SER A 64 16.14 -13.93 8.07
C SER A 64 17.48 -13.71 8.79
N THR A 65 17.52 -14.03 10.09
CA THR A 65 18.73 -13.86 10.93
C THR A 65 19.92 -14.73 10.52
N TRP A 66 19.69 -15.81 9.76
CA TRP A 66 20.75 -16.65 9.22
C TRP A 66 21.50 -16.01 8.03
N ILE A 67 20.88 -15.06 7.35
CA ILE A 67 21.47 -14.39 6.19
C ILE A 67 22.28 -13.18 6.64
N ALA A 68 21.65 -12.28 7.39
CA ALA A 68 22.25 -11.07 7.92
C ALA A 68 21.40 -10.52 9.08
N PRO A 69 21.93 -9.59 9.88
CA PRO A 69 21.13 -8.90 10.89
C PRO A 69 19.89 -8.24 10.27
N PRO A 70 18.72 -8.27 10.94
CA PRO A 70 17.46 -7.70 10.44
C PRO A 70 17.61 -6.26 9.94
N GLU A 71 18.29 -5.40 10.68
CA GLU A 71 18.57 -4.02 10.30
C GLU A 71 19.31 -3.93 8.96
N THR A 72 20.32 -4.78 8.76
CA THR A 72 21.10 -4.83 7.50
C THR A 72 20.22 -5.27 6.33
N LEU A 73 19.35 -6.27 6.53
CA LEU A 73 18.42 -6.73 5.49
C LEU A 73 17.42 -5.64 5.10
N ILE A 74 16.91 -4.87 6.07
CA ILE A 74 16.01 -3.74 5.80
C ILE A 74 16.73 -2.63 5.03
N ILE A 75 17.98 -2.29 5.40
CA ILE A 75 18.75 -1.27 4.68
C ILE A 75 19.07 -1.73 3.25
N LEU A 76 19.56 -2.95 3.08
CA LEU A 76 19.90 -3.51 1.76
C LEU A 76 18.66 -3.58 0.85
N SER A 77 17.53 -4.03 1.38
CA SER A 77 16.27 -4.01 0.63
C SER A 77 15.83 -2.59 0.31
N GLY A 78 15.94 -1.63 1.24
CA GLY A 78 15.62 -0.22 0.99
C GLY A 78 16.43 0.39 -0.16
N VAL A 79 17.75 0.19 -0.16
CA VAL A 79 18.64 0.63 -1.25
C VAL A 79 18.29 -0.08 -2.55
N GLY A 80 18.11 -1.40 -2.51
CA GLY A 80 17.77 -2.20 -3.70
C GLY A 80 16.44 -1.81 -4.32
N LEU A 81 15.43 -1.48 -3.51
CA LEU A 81 14.12 -0.97 -3.95
C LEU A 81 14.23 0.41 -4.60
N LEU A 82 15.04 1.31 -4.04
CA LEU A 82 15.28 2.63 -4.64
C LEU A 82 16.00 2.53 -5.99
N VAL A 83 17.11 1.79 -6.03
CA VAL A 83 17.90 1.60 -7.25
C VAL A 83 17.07 0.88 -8.30
N GLY A 84 16.48 -0.27 -7.96
CA GLY A 84 15.64 -1.04 -8.87
C GLY A 84 14.43 -0.25 -9.36
N GLY A 85 13.74 0.47 -8.46
CA GLY A 85 12.58 1.29 -8.79
C GLY A 85 12.95 2.45 -9.72
N PHE A 86 14.07 3.12 -9.48
CA PHE A 86 14.54 4.19 -10.36
C PHE A 86 14.95 3.66 -11.75
N LEU A 87 15.69 2.55 -11.81
CA LEU A 87 16.07 1.91 -13.06
C LEU A 87 14.85 1.47 -13.88
N LEU A 88 13.84 0.91 -13.21
CA LEU A 88 12.57 0.55 -13.83
C LEU A 88 11.82 1.79 -14.34
N LEU A 89 11.77 2.88 -13.56
CA LEU A 89 11.08 4.12 -13.91
C LEU A 89 11.59 4.71 -15.23
N VAL A 90 12.91 4.91 -15.31
CA VAL A 90 13.57 5.46 -16.50
C VAL A 90 13.62 4.46 -17.66
N GLY A 91 13.28 3.20 -17.40
CA GLY A 91 13.34 2.11 -18.37
C GLY A 91 14.76 1.80 -18.80
N PHE A 92 15.71 1.73 -17.85
CA PHE A 92 17.11 1.33 -18.07
C PHE A 92 17.37 -0.05 -17.49
N ARG A 93 17.90 -0.96 -18.31
CA ARG A 93 18.06 -2.39 -18.02
C ARG A 93 16.80 -2.97 -17.39
N THR A 94 15.65 -2.67 -18.01
CA THR A 94 14.32 -2.90 -17.43
C THR A 94 14.10 -4.32 -16.93
N ARG A 95 14.54 -5.32 -17.71
CA ARG A 95 14.43 -6.74 -17.33
C ARG A 95 15.26 -7.06 -16.08
N VAL A 96 16.49 -6.56 -16.01
CA VAL A 96 17.38 -6.78 -14.87
C VAL A 96 16.86 -6.06 -13.63
N ALA A 97 16.39 -4.81 -13.79
CA ALA A 97 15.76 -4.05 -12.71
C ALA A 97 14.53 -4.78 -12.15
N ALA A 98 13.69 -5.34 -13.03
CA ALA A 98 12.52 -6.10 -12.63
C ALA A 98 12.87 -7.42 -11.91
N VAL A 99 13.89 -8.15 -12.37
CA VAL A 99 14.40 -9.34 -11.67
C VAL A 99 14.94 -8.99 -10.28
N LEU A 100 15.74 -7.93 -10.17
CA LEU A 100 16.27 -7.46 -8.88
C LEU A 100 15.13 -7.13 -7.90
N LEU A 101 14.17 -6.33 -8.35
CA LEU A 101 13.01 -5.96 -7.54
C LEU A 101 12.19 -7.19 -7.14
N LEU A 102 12.02 -8.17 -8.03
CA LEU A 102 11.29 -9.40 -7.74
C LEU A 102 12.00 -10.23 -6.67
N PHE A 103 13.32 -10.35 -6.79
CA PHE A 103 14.15 -11.08 -5.83
C PHE A 103 14.13 -10.44 -4.44
N ILE A 104 13.99 -9.12 -4.35
CA ILE A 104 13.81 -8.40 -3.08
C ILE A 104 12.37 -8.55 -2.55
N LEU A 105 11.38 -8.48 -3.44
CA LEU A 105 9.96 -8.48 -3.07
C LEU A 105 9.49 -9.82 -2.51
N ILE A 106 9.97 -10.95 -3.07
CA ILE A 106 9.54 -12.29 -2.65
C ILE A 106 9.86 -12.55 -1.15
N PRO A 107 11.10 -12.39 -0.67
CA PRO A 107 11.42 -12.56 0.74
C PRO A 107 10.62 -11.62 1.66
N ILE A 108 10.47 -10.34 1.30
CA ILE A 108 9.68 -9.38 2.08
C ILE A 108 8.23 -9.84 2.22
N THR A 109 7.64 -10.34 1.13
CA THR A 109 6.26 -10.82 1.12
C THR A 109 6.11 -12.05 2.01
N LEU A 110 6.97 -13.05 1.83
CA LEU A 110 6.87 -14.32 2.55
C LEU A 110 7.18 -14.20 4.04
N THR A 111 8.12 -13.32 4.40
CA THR A 111 8.54 -13.19 5.81
C THR A 111 7.65 -12.24 6.58
N VAL A 112 7.37 -11.03 6.05
CA VAL A 112 6.72 -9.96 6.82
C VAL A 112 5.21 -9.90 6.60
N GLN A 113 4.73 -10.30 5.41
CA GLN A 113 3.34 -10.02 5.02
C GLN A 113 2.42 -11.25 5.04
N VAL A 114 2.98 -12.46 4.97
CA VAL A 114 2.21 -13.69 5.17
C VAL A 114 1.91 -13.82 6.66
N GLY A 115 0.63 -13.66 7.03
CA GLY A 115 0.17 -13.75 8.42
C GLY A 115 0.11 -12.42 9.18
N ALA A 116 0.44 -11.30 8.53
CA ALA A 116 0.17 -9.97 9.08
C ALA A 116 -1.34 -9.69 9.15
N GLU A 117 -1.79 -8.90 10.13
CA GLU A 117 -3.21 -8.55 10.28
C GLU A 117 -3.71 -7.76 9.06
N GLY A 118 -4.67 -8.35 8.35
CA GLY A 118 -5.27 -7.79 7.14
C GLY A 118 -4.54 -8.18 5.85
N ASN A 119 -5.30 -8.58 4.82
CA ASN A 119 -4.74 -9.09 3.56
C ASN A 119 -4.31 -7.99 2.57
N GLY A 120 -4.55 -6.71 2.88
CA GLY A 120 -4.28 -5.60 1.97
C GLY A 120 -2.81 -5.48 1.51
N PRO A 121 -1.84 -5.43 2.43
CA PRO A 121 -0.41 -5.40 2.08
C PRO A 121 0.03 -6.60 1.22
N LEU A 122 -0.47 -7.79 1.54
CA LEU A 122 -0.17 -9.02 0.80
C LEU A 122 -0.64 -8.93 -0.66
N PHE A 123 -1.90 -8.54 -0.90
CA PHE A 123 -2.44 -8.44 -2.26
C PHE A 123 -1.74 -7.37 -3.10
N LYS A 124 -1.30 -6.27 -2.49
CA LYS A 124 -0.46 -5.28 -3.18
C LYS A 124 0.83 -5.92 -3.69
N ASN A 125 1.52 -6.71 -2.87
CA ASN A 125 2.75 -7.39 -3.27
C ASN A 125 2.50 -8.44 -4.37
N ILE A 126 1.38 -9.17 -4.33
CA ILE A 126 0.99 -10.09 -5.40
C ILE A 126 0.79 -9.34 -6.73
N ALA A 127 0.10 -8.19 -6.71
CA ALA A 127 -0.07 -7.35 -7.91
C ALA A 127 1.27 -6.83 -8.45
N LEU A 128 2.18 -6.41 -7.55
CA LEU A 128 3.53 -5.98 -7.92
C LEU A 128 4.36 -7.11 -8.53
N ILE A 129 4.27 -8.33 -8.01
CA ILE A 129 4.90 -9.52 -8.61
C ILE A 129 4.41 -9.70 -10.05
N GLY A 130 3.09 -9.62 -10.29
CA GLY A 130 2.53 -9.70 -11.64
C GLY A 130 3.07 -8.62 -12.58
N MET A 131 3.16 -7.38 -12.10
CA MET A 131 3.74 -6.27 -12.86
C MET A 131 5.24 -6.45 -13.15
N LEU A 132 6.01 -6.98 -12.20
CA LEU A 132 7.43 -7.27 -12.39
C LEU A 132 7.63 -8.40 -13.41
N LEU A 133 6.87 -9.49 -13.32
CA LEU A 133 6.89 -10.58 -14.31
C LEU A 133 6.58 -10.06 -15.72
N PHE A 134 5.62 -9.14 -15.83
CA PHE A 134 5.34 -8.47 -17.09
C PHE A 134 6.57 -7.74 -17.66
N PHE A 135 7.31 -6.97 -16.85
CA PHE A 135 8.52 -6.27 -17.31
C PHE A 135 9.73 -7.18 -17.51
N ILE A 136 9.80 -8.33 -16.84
CA ILE A 136 10.82 -9.36 -17.10
C ILE A 136 10.65 -9.91 -18.52
N VAL A 137 9.42 -10.24 -18.92
CA VAL A 137 9.13 -10.79 -20.25
C VAL A 137 9.23 -9.70 -21.33
N ASN A 138 8.57 -8.57 -21.12
CA ASN A 138 8.38 -7.57 -22.17
C ASN A 138 9.50 -6.52 -22.22
N GLY A 139 10.20 -6.25 -21.11
CA GLY A 139 11.11 -5.11 -21.00
C GLY A 139 10.36 -3.76 -21.02
N ALA A 140 11.07 -2.65 -21.23
CA ALA A 140 10.45 -1.32 -21.18
C ALA A 140 9.41 -1.07 -22.28
N MET A 141 9.51 -1.77 -23.41
CA MET A 141 8.72 -1.63 -24.65
C MET A 141 8.75 -0.23 -25.29
N TYR A 142 8.29 0.81 -24.57
CA TYR A 142 8.14 2.18 -25.04
C TYR A 142 8.70 3.21 -24.05
N TYR A 143 9.14 4.36 -24.57
CA TYR A 143 9.56 5.54 -23.79
C TYR A 143 10.60 5.27 -22.68
N GLY A 144 11.47 4.27 -22.84
CA GLY A 144 12.53 3.91 -21.91
C GLY A 144 13.92 4.12 -22.50
N LEU A 145 14.91 4.31 -21.62
CA LEU A 145 16.31 4.45 -22.02
C LEU A 145 16.84 3.23 -22.78
N ASP A 146 16.32 2.03 -22.50
CA ASP A 146 16.67 0.79 -23.22
C ASP A 146 16.52 0.95 -24.74
N GLN A 147 15.44 1.60 -25.21
CA GLN A 147 15.26 1.81 -26.65
C GLN A 147 16.22 2.86 -27.20
N ALA A 148 16.57 3.89 -26.42
CA ALA A 148 17.53 4.92 -26.83
C ALA A 148 18.95 4.35 -27.00
N PHE A 149 19.35 3.41 -26.13
CA PHE A 149 20.65 2.74 -26.21
C PHE A 149 20.70 1.68 -27.31
N SER A 150 19.68 0.83 -27.47
CA SER A 150 19.64 -0.13 -28.59
C SER A 150 19.58 0.55 -29.96
N ARG A 151 18.92 1.72 -30.08
CA ARG A 151 18.91 2.51 -31.32
C ARG A 151 20.30 3.06 -31.66
N LYS A 152 21.10 3.47 -30.66
CA LYS A 152 22.48 3.94 -30.86
C LYS A 152 23.43 2.83 -31.30
N GLU A 153 23.32 1.61 -30.78
CA GLU A 153 24.14 0.49 -31.26
C GLU A 153 23.80 0.07 -32.69
N GLN A 154 22.50 0.03 -33.05
CA GLN A 154 22.09 -0.22 -34.43
C GLN A 154 22.52 0.89 -35.39
N LEU A 155 22.48 2.17 -34.95
CA LEU A 155 22.99 3.27 -35.77
C LEU A 155 24.51 3.21 -35.91
N LYS A 156 25.25 2.81 -34.87
CA LYS A 156 26.70 2.66 -34.88
C LYS A 156 27.15 1.50 -35.79
N SER A 157 26.41 0.39 -35.82
CA SER A 157 26.69 -0.71 -36.76
C SER A 157 26.36 -0.35 -38.22
N ARG A 158 25.35 0.51 -38.45
CA ARG A 158 25.03 1.04 -39.78
C ARG A 158 26.01 2.13 -40.24
N LEU A 159 26.49 2.97 -39.33
CA LEU A 159 27.45 4.03 -39.64
C LEU A 159 28.86 3.47 -39.90
N MET A 160 29.20 2.33 -39.30
CA MET A 160 30.43 1.57 -39.61
C MET A 160 30.38 0.86 -40.99
N ALA A 161 29.23 0.86 -41.67
CA ALA A 161 29.06 0.34 -43.03
C ALA A 161 28.96 1.45 -44.11
N ALA A 162 29.19 2.71 -43.76
CA ALA A 162 29.23 3.83 -44.70
C ALA A 162 30.66 4.40 -44.77
N PRO A 163 31.31 4.47 -45.95
CA PRO A 163 32.59 5.14 -46.06
C PRO A 163 32.40 6.65 -45.92
N ALA A 164 33.47 7.28 -45.44
CA ALA A 164 33.54 8.64 -44.89
C ALA A 164 33.06 9.76 -45.82
N LEU A 165 32.36 10.76 -45.26
CA LEU A 165 32.59 12.18 -45.59
C LEU A 165 32.00 13.14 -44.54
N GLY A 166 32.82 14.12 -44.12
CA GLY A 166 32.42 15.36 -43.42
C GLY A 166 32.32 15.23 -41.89
N LEU A 167 33.36 15.48 -41.08
CA LEU A 167 34.09 16.74 -40.82
C LEU A 167 33.22 17.86 -40.18
N LEU A 168 33.58 18.15 -38.91
CA LEU A 168 33.46 19.40 -38.14
C LEU A 168 32.08 19.97 -37.75
N LEU A 169 31.89 20.13 -36.43
CA LEU A 169 31.83 21.40 -35.67
C LEU A 169 31.45 21.07 -34.21
N LEU A 170 32.40 21.03 -33.26
CA LEU A 170 32.82 22.11 -32.35
C LEU A 170 31.71 22.73 -31.46
N LEU A 171 31.75 22.31 -30.19
CA LEU A 171 31.83 23.11 -28.95
C LEU A 171 30.97 24.37 -28.72
N GLY A 172 30.35 24.38 -27.53
CA GLY A 172 29.91 25.53 -26.75
C GLY A 172 28.64 25.17 -25.96
N ALA A 173 28.42 25.49 -24.69
CA ALA A 173 29.17 26.03 -23.55
C ALA A 173 28.19 25.97 -22.34
N CYS A 174 28.73 25.97 -21.12
CA CYS A 174 28.21 26.41 -19.79
C CYS A 174 26.73 26.89 -19.67
N SER A 175 25.95 26.66 -18.59
CA SER A 175 26.24 27.06 -17.19
C SER A 175 25.14 26.58 -16.20
N THR A 176 25.57 26.20 -15.00
CA THR A 176 25.01 26.39 -13.62
C THR A 176 23.52 26.68 -13.32
N SER A 177 22.96 25.78 -12.49
CA SER A 177 22.15 25.95 -11.26
C SER A 177 21.04 27.00 -11.12
N THR A 178 19.84 26.53 -10.72
CA THR A 178 19.04 27.17 -9.65
C THR A 178 18.24 26.10 -8.88
N SER A 179 18.49 26.01 -7.57
CA SER A 179 17.61 25.38 -6.58
C SER A 179 16.57 26.40 -6.11
N ALA A 180 15.33 26.00 -5.92
CA ALA A 180 14.35 26.76 -5.14
C ALA A 180 13.72 25.84 -4.08
N ALA A 181 13.82 26.31 -2.84
CA ALA A 181 13.51 25.63 -1.62
C ALA A 181 12.02 25.72 -1.24
N GLN A 182 11.69 24.92 -0.22
CA GLN A 182 10.43 24.82 0.52
C GLN A 182 9.88 26.14 1.04
N ALA A 183 8.56 26.14 1.24
CA ALA A 183 7.92 26.83 2.36
C ALA A 183 6.83 25.94 2.96
N ALA A 184 7.03 25.52 4.22
CA ALA A 184 5.98 25.30 5.22
C ALA A 184 5.62 26.70 5.80
N SER A 185 4.54 27.01 6.50
CA SER A 185 3.51 26.32 7.30
C SER A 185 2.34 27.31 7.44
N ALA A 186 1.17 26.89 7.96
CA ALA A 186 0.50 27.59 9.06
C ALA A 186 -0.75 26.83 9.55
N THR A 187 -0.68 26.49 10.83
CA THR A 187 -1.76 26.08 11.72
C THR A 187 -2.60 27.29 12.14
N THR A 188 -3.92 27.11 12.29
CA THR A 188 -4.76 28.06 13.04
C THR A 188 -5.45 27.34 14.19
N SER A 189 -5.25 27.88 15.38
CA SER A 189 -5.76 27.46 16.68
C SER A 189 -7.27 27.73 16.85
N ALA A 190 -7.99 26.84 17.52
CA ALA A 190 -9.42 26.94 17.79
C ALA A 190 -9.75 27.57 19.17
N LYS A 191 -10.83 28.36 19.18
CA LYS A 191 -11.52 28.92 20.36
C LYS A 191 -12.31 27.81 21.10
N PRO A 192 -12.57 27.88 22.42
CA PRO A 192 -13.27 26.82 23.15
C PRO A 192 -14.72 26.73 22.69
N VAL A 193 -15.09 25.58 22.13
CA VAL A 193 -16.45 25.22 21.72
C VAL A 193 -16.95 24.20 22.73
N ALA A 194 -18.21 24.31 23.14
CA ALA A 194 -18.90 23.36 24.02
C ALA A 194 -18.53 21.90 23.70
N GLY A 195 -18.29 21.12 24.75
CA GLY A 195 -17.67 19.80 24.62
C GLY A 195 -18.35 18.88 23.62
N LYS A 196 -17.54 18.09 22.90
CA LYS A 196 -17.95 17.35 21.71
C LYS A 196 -18.21 15.87 22.02
N MET A 197 -19.17 15.29 21.31
CA MET A 197 -19.52 13.88 21.39
C MET A 197 -18.89 13.14 20.20
N TYR A 198 -18.34 11.96 20.46
CA TYR A 198 -17.62 11.17 19.46
C TYR A 198 -18.15 9.74 19.43
N ALA A 199 -18.22 9.18 18.23
CA ALA A 199 -18.51 7.76 18.06
C ALA A 199 -17.58 7.13 17.03
N VAL A 200 -17.18 5.90 17.28
CA VAL A 200 -16.33 5.13 16.37
C VAL A 200 -17.02 3.81 16.06
N LEU A 201 -17.26 3.56 14.78
CA LEU A 201 -17.66 2.24 14.32
C LEU A 201 -16.40 1.42 14.04
N ILE A 202 -16.34 0.20 14.56
CA ILE A 202 -15.24 -0.73 14.31
C ILE A 202 -15.74 -1.96 13.55
N SER A 203 -14.97 -2.41 12.56
CA SER A 203 -15.31 -3.57 11.73
C SER A 203 -14.49 -4.84 12.02
N GLN A 204 -13.31 -4.69 12.65
CA GLN A 204 -12.39 -5.78 13.02
C GLN A 204 -12.05 -5.79 14.53
N PRO A 205 -11.74 -6.96 15.14
CA PRO A 205 -11.43 -7.04 16.57
C PRO A 205 -10.26 -6.15 17.02
N ASN A 206 -9.18 -6.12 16.24
CA ASN A 206 -7.97 -5.32 16.53
C ASN A 206 -8.22 -3.80 16.48
N HIS A 207 -9.28 -3.33 15.81
CA HIS A 207 -9.65 -1.91 15.80
C HIS A 207 -10.10 -1.41 17.18
N LEU A 208 -10.53 -2.30 18.08
CA LEU A 208 -10.90 -1.94 19.45
C LEU A 208 -9.74 -1.21 20.15
N LYS A 209 -8.51 -1.71 19.99
CA LYS A 209 -7.31 -1.09 20.58
C LYS A 209 -7.09 0.32 20.07
N ALA A 210 -7.22 0.54 18.76
CA ALA A 210 -7.08 1.86 18.15
C ALA A 210 -8.16 2.83 18.65
N ALA A 211 -9.41 2.37 18.71
CA ALA A 211 -10.53 3.17 19.20
C ALA A 211 -10.41 3.52 20.70
N VAL A 212 -9.95 2.59 21.53
CA VAL A 212 -9.70 2.80 22.97
C VAL A 212 -8.55 3.78 23.19
N ASN A 213 -7.41 3.60 22.51
CA ASN A 213 -6.29 4.56 22.60
C ASN A 213 -6.72 5.97 22.18
N THR A 214 -7.62 6.06 21.19
CA THR A 214 -8.21 7.32 20.76
C THR A 214 -9.08 7.93 21.86
N ALA A 215 -9.92 7.14 22.53
CA ALA A 215 -10.74 7.60 23.65
C ALA A 215 -9.91 8.09 24.85
N GLU A 216 -8.77 7.46 25.13
CA GLU A 216 -7.82 7.90 26.15
C GLU A 216 -7.14 9.24 25.81
N THR A 217 -6.93 9.50 24.51
CA THR A 217 -6.29 10.74 24.03
C THR A 217 -7.29 11.90 23.92
N ILE A 218 -8.53 11.61 23.53
CA ILE A 218 -9.60 12.60 23.37
C ILE A 218 -10.30 12.81 24.72
N THR A 219 -9.68 13.61 25.58
CA THR A 219 -10.20 13.94 26.92
C THR A 219 -10.93 15.28 26.95
N LYS A 220 -11.54 15.63 28.10
CA LYS A 220 -12.13 16.96 28.35
C LYS A 220 -11.11 18.10 28.19
N ASP A 221 -9.86 17.88 28.59
CA ASP A 221 -8.81 18.89 28.59
C ASP A 221 -8.03 18.94 27.26
N SER A 222 -8.22 17.95 26.40
CA SER A 222 -7.64 17.94 25.05
C SER A 222 -8.30 19.00 24.16
N HIS A 223 -7.66 19.33 23.02
CA HIS A 223 -8.27 20.16 21.97
C HIS A 223 -9.65 19.65 21.51
N TYR A 224 -9.92 18.36 21.67
CA TYR A 224 -11.16 17.71 21.27
C TYR A 224 -12.30 17.87 22.30
N GLN A 225 -11.99 18.18 23.57
CA GLN A 225 -12.96 18.50 24.63
C GLN A 225 -14.10 17.49 24.74
N ARG A 226 -13.77 16.21 24.89
CA ARG A 226 -14.75 15.12 24.86
C ARG A 226 -15.73 15.16 26.03
N THR A 227 -17.01 15.00 25.73
CA THR A 227 -18.06 14.73 26.72
C THR A 227 -18.54 13.28 26.70
N GLN A 228 -18.63 12.67 25.51
CA GLN A 228 -19.08 11.28 25.33
C GLN A 228 -18.22 10.57 24.27
N PHE A 229 -17.94 9.28 24.49
CA PHE A 229 -17.34 8.40 23.48
C PHE A 229 -18.16 7.12 23.36
N VAL A 230 -18.62 6.81 22.15
CA VAL A 230 -19.30 5.55 21.85
C VAL A 230 -18.44 4.71 20.93
N ILE A 231 -18.29 3.42 21.21
CA ILE A 231 -17.74 2.46 20.27
C ILE A 231 -18.85 1.51 19.84
N MET A 232 -19.13 1.48 18.54
CA MET A 232 -20.12 0.59 17.91
C MET A 232 -19.39 -0.54 17.16
N ALA A 233 -19.54 -1.77 17.65
CA ALA A 233 -18.93 -2.95 17.06
C ALA A 233 -19.84 -3.59 16.01
N CYS A 234 -19.38 -3.58 14.76
CA CYS A 234 -20.03 -4.20 13.61
C CYS A 234 -19.08 -5.19 12.91
N GLY A 235 -19.62 -6.04 12.05
CA GLY A 235 -18.80 -7.01 11.31
C GLY A 235 -18.12 -7.99 12.27
N LYS A 236 -16.85 -8.32 12.01
CA LYS A 236 -16.11 -9.31 12.81
C LYS A 236 -15.71 -8.78 14.19
N SER A 237 -15.69 -7.45 14.39
CA SER A 237 -15.31 -6.84 15.66
C SER A 237 -16.16 -7.27 16.85
N VAL A 238 -17.37 -7.80 16.62
CA VAL A 238 -18.25 -8.31 17.70
C VAL A 238 -17.59 -9.46 18.49
N GLU A 239 -16.67 -10.20 17.87
CA GLU A 239 -15.90 -11.28 18.53
C GLU A 239 -15.00 -10.73 19.66
N ALA A 240 -14.56 -9.46 19.58
CA ALA A 240 -13.76 -8.83 20.62
C ALA A 240 -14.52 -8.67 21.96
N PHE A 241 -15.85 -8.72 21.93
CA PHE A 241 -16.71 -8.53 23.10
C PHE A 241 -17.23 -9.86 23.66
N VAL A 242 -16.78 -11.00 23.15
CA VAL A 242 -17.09 -12.32 23.73
C VAL A 242 -16.26 -12.53 25.00
N LYS A 243 -16.86 -13.13 26.03
CA LYS A 243 -16.18 -13.47 27.28
C LYS A 243 -14.92 -14.31 27.00
N GLY A 244 -13.78 -13.86 27.50
CA GLY A 244 -12.48 -14.51 27.30
C GLY A 244 -11.76 -14.17 25.99
N SER A 245 -12.23 -13.16 25.25
CA SER A 245 -11.51 -12.68 24.05
C SER A 245 -10.10 -12.15 24.41
N GLU A 246 -9.19 -12.17 23.44
CA GLU A 246 -7.87 -11.57 23.55
C GLU A 246 -7.92 -10.05 23.79
N MET A 247 -9.07 -9.41 23.52
CA MET A 247 -9.30 -7.97 23.64
C MET A 247 -9.93 -7.56 24.97
N ALA A 248 -10.06 -8.48 25.94
CA ALA A 248 -10.66 -8.19 27.24
C ALA A 248 -9.92 -7.08 28.01
N GLN A 249 -8.60 -6.97 27.86
CA GLN A 249 -7.82 -5.92 28.51
C GLN A 249 -8.13 -4.54 27.92
N GLU A 250 -8.23 -4.43 26.59
CA GLU A 250 -8.60 -3.20 25.89
C GLU A 250 -10.02 -2.76 26.24
N PHE A 251 -10.95 -3.71 26.39
CA PHE A 251 -12.32 -3.42 26.84
C PHE A 251 -12.34 -2.75 28.22
N GLU A 252 -11.63 -3.31 29.20
CA GLU A 252 -11.58 -2.73 30.55
C GLU A 252 -10.85 -1.38 30.57
N LYS A 253 -9.80 -1.20 29.76
CA LYS A 253 -9.14 0.11 29.58
C LYS A 253 -10.11 1.17 29.05
N GLY A 254 -10.88 0.85 28.01
CA GLY A 254 -11.82 1.82 27.47
C GLY A 254 -12.99 2.10 28.40
N LYS A 255 -13.47 1.11 29.19
CA LYS A 255 -14.42 1.37 30.29
C LYS A 255 -13.84 2.36 31.30
N ALA A 256 -12.59 2.18 31.72
CA ALA A 256 -11.91 3.11 32.62
C ALA A 256 -11.76 4.52 31.99
N ALA A 257 -11.61 4.59 30.66
CA ALA A 257 -11.63 5.83 29.90
C ALA A 257 -13.04 6.41 29.67
N GLY A 258 -14.11 5.79 30.18
CA GLY A 258 -15.48 6.27 30.00
C GLY A 258 -16.01 6.09 28.58
N VAL A 259 -15.66 4.98 27.93
CA VAL A 259 -16.25 4.55 26.66
C VAL A 259 -17.57 3.81 26.91
N THR A 260 -18.59 4.12 26.12
CA THR A 260 -19.83 3.35 26.04
C THR A 260 -19.74 2.37 24.87
N TYR A 261 -19.97 1.08 25.13
CA TYR A 261 -19.86 0.03 24.13
C TYR A 261 -21.22 -0.46 23.63
N ARG A 262 -21.35 -0.57 22.31
CA ARG A 262 -22.54 -1.07 21.61
C ARG A 262 -22.13 -2.17 20.63
N VAL A 263 -22.94 -3.22 20.50
CA VAL A 263 -22.64 -4.39 19.67
C VAL A 263 -23.77 -4.64 18.67
N CYS A 264 -23.44 -4.86 17.40
CA CYS A 264 -24.41 -4.99 16.32
C CYS A 264 -25.10 -6.37 16.35
N GLY A 265 -26.40 -6.38 16.58
CA GLY A 265 -27.24 -7.58 16.61
C GLY A 265 -27.28 -8.33 15.27
N MET A 266 -27.27 -7.60 14.14
CA MET A 266 -27.14 -8.22 12.81
C MET A 266 -25.80 -8.95 12.66
N SER A 267 -24.71 -8.37 13.15
CA SER A 267 -23.39 -9.01 13.10
C SER A 267 -23.31 -10.21 14.04
N LEU A 268 -23.86 -10.12 15.26
CA LEU A 268 -23.96 -11.29 16.16
C LEU A 268 -24.65 -12.48 15.48
N LYS A 269 -25.78 -12.23 14.80
CA LYS A 269 -26.47 -13.26 14.00
C LYS A 269 -25.61 -13.79 12.86
N GLN A 270 -24.96 -12.91 12.11
CA GLN A 270 -24.10 -13.29 10.98
C GLN A 270 -22.93 -14.19 11.40
N PHE A 271 -22.33 -13.94 12.57
CA PHE A 271 -21.20 -14.68 13.10
C PHE A 271 -21.61 -15.79 14.08
N ASN A 272 -22.91 -16.08 14.23
CA ASN A 272 -23.46 -17.09 15.14
C ASN A 272 -23.01 -16.94 16.61
N ILE A 273 -22.96 -15.70 17.10
CA ILE A 273 -22.57 -15.39 18.48
C ILE A 273 -23.82 -15.15 19.32
N ASP A 274 -23.94 -15.89 20.42
CA ASP A 274 -25.04 -15.71 21.37
C ASP A 274 -24.80 -14.47 22.25
N ALA A 275 -25.81 -13.61 22.41
CA ALA A 275 -25.69 -12.39 23.19
C ALA A 275 -25.33 -12.63 24.67
N SER A 276 -25.69 -13.79 25.24
CA SER A 276 -25.33 -14.16 26.62
C SER A 276 -23.83 -14.45 26.80
N SER A 277 -23.13 -14.75 25.70
CA SER A 277 -21.68 -14.96 25.70
C SER A 277 -20.86 -13.67 25.73
N LEU A 278 -21.50 -12.51 25.58
CA LEU A 278 -20.84 -11.21 25.60
C LEU A 278 -20.42 -10.81 27.01
N VAL A 279 -19.37 -10.00 27.11
CA VAL A 279 -18.93 -9.35 28.34
C VAL A 279 -20.01 -8.41 28.89
N ASP A 280 -20.05 -8.24 30.21
CA ASP A 280 -21.03 -7.36 30.84
C ASP A 280 -20.74 -5.88 30.53
N GLY A 281 -21.79 -5.07 30.39
CA GLY A 281 -21.65 -3.63 30.12
C GLY A 281 -21.63 -3.25 28.63
N VAL A 282 -21.97 -4.18 27.73
CA VAL A 282 -22.29 -3.87 26.34
C VAL A 282 -23.80 -3.90 26.11
N GLU A 283 -24.29 -3.02 25.25
CA GLU A 283 -25.69 -3.04 24.81
C GLU A 283 -25.79 -3.52 23.36
N VAL A 284 -26.67 -4.49 23.11
CA VAL A 284 -26.90 -5.03 21.76
C VAL A 284 -27.88 -4.13 21.03
N ILE A 285 -27.44 -3.61 19.88
CA ILE A 285 -28.22 -2.73 19.02
C ILE A 285 -28.65 -3.50 17.77
N PRO A 286 -29.95 -3.54 17.41
CA PRO A 286 -30.42 -4.37 16.30
C PRO A 286 -29.64 -4.15 15.00
N ASN A 287 -29.42 -2.89 14.62
CA ASN A 287 -28.64 -2.50 13.45
C ASN A 287 -27.65 -1.39 13.83
N GLY A 288 -26.36 -1.71 13.76
CA GLY A 288 -25.29 -0.77 14.12
C GLY A 288 -25.17 0.44 13.19
N LEU A 289 -25.47 0.29 11.90
CA LEU A 289 -25.35 1.40 10.94
C LEU A 289 -26.44 2.45 11.14
N THR A 290 -27.69 2.03 11.35
CA THR A 290 -28.78 2.96 11.65
C THR A 290 -28.51 3.71 12.95
N TYR A 291 -27.97 3.04 13.96
CA TYR A 291 -27.55 3.68 15.21
C TYR A 291 -26.43 4.70 15.02
N MET A 292 -25.46 4.45 14.13
CA MET A 292 -24.44 5.47 13.81
C MET A 292 -25.05 6.69 13.12
N PHE A 293 -26.06 6.52 12.25
CA PHE A 293 -26.81 7.64 11.70
C PHE A 293 -27.58 8.40 12.79
N ASP A 294 -28.24 7.71 13.71
CA ASP A 294 -28.93 8.33 14.84
C ASP A 294 -27.97 9.17 15.70
N LEU A 295 -26.73 8.69 15.91
CA LEU A 295 -25.70 9.45 16.63
C LEU A 295 -25.25 10.70 15.86
N GLN A 296 -25.09 10.60 14.53
CA GLN A 296 -24.78 11.78 13.71
C GLN A 296 -25.88 12.85 13.82
N GLU A 297 -27.15 12.44 13.77
CA GLU A 297 -28.29 13.35 13.96
C GLU A 297 -28.32 13.99 15.36
N GLN A 298 -27.85 13.26 16.37
CA GLN A 298 -27.66 13.78 17.74
C GLN A 298 -26.43 14.68 17.89
N GLY A 299 -25.66 14.91 16.82
CA GLY A 299 -24.49 15.80 16.83
C GLY A 299 -23.17 15.12 17.18
N TYR A 300 -23.09 13.79 17.11
CA TYR A 300 -21.82 13.08 17.27
C TYR A 300 -20.92 13.28 16.05
N THR A 301 -19.63 13.49 16.30
CA THR A 301 -18.60 13.32 15.27
C THR A 301 -18.23 11.85 15.16
N THR A 302 -18.43 11.26 13.98
CA THR A 302 -18.25 9.82 13.78
C THR A 302 -17.04 9.47 12.92
N VAL A 303 -16.36 8.37 13.24
CA VAL A 303 -15.29 7.77 12.42
C VAL A 303 -15.58 6.27 12.24
N GLU A 304 -15.19 5.70 11.11
CA GLU A 304 -15.23 4.26 10.86
C GLU A 304 -13.81 3.70 10.70
N LEU A 305 -13.56 2.54 11.31
CA LEU A 305 -12.30 1.80 11.27
C LEU A 305 -12.48 0.42 10.63
#